data_AF-A0A4Q9XXQ4-F1
#
_entry.id   AF-A0A4Q9XXQ4-F1
#
_cell.length_a   1.000
_cell.length_b   1.000
_cell.length_c   1.000
_cell.angle_alpha   90.00
_cell.angle_beta   90.00
_cell.angle_gamma   90.00
#
_symmetry.space_group_name_H-M   'P 1'
#
loop_
_entity.id
_entity.type
_entity.pdbx_description
1 polymer ?
#
loop_
_entity_poly.entity_id
_entity_poly.type
_entity_poly.pdbx_seq_one_letter_code
_entity_poly.pdbx_strand_id
1 'polypeptide(L)'
;CLVHVGRNLMNKVRVKDRKAVISDFKQVHRAANREAAELKLNEFANNWHQTYPKLIKDLLKMPNLLTFMDFPPAIRQSLYSTNLIENFNKHLKRT
;
A
#
# COMPACT_ATOMS: atom_id res chain seq x y z
N CYS A 1 -8.26 -0.42 -0.13
CA CYS A 1 -7.46 0.80 -0.45
C CYS A 1 -6.02 0.60 0.00
N LEU A 2 -5.01 1.00 -0.80
CA LEU A 2 -3.59 0.86 -0.43
C LEU A 2 -3.24 1.54 0.90
N VAL A 3 -3.89 2.67 1.21
CA VAL A 3 -3.75 3.36 2.50
C VAL A 3 -4.09 2.44 3.67
N HIS A 4 -5.21 1.71 3.58
CA HIS A 4 -5.62 0.76 4.61
C HIS A 4 -4.65 -0.42 4.71
N VAL A 5 -4.10 -0.89 3.58
CA VAL A 5 -3.07 -1.93 3.57
C VAL A 5 -1.80 -1.42 4.26
N GLY A 6 -1.36 -0.20 3.96
CA GLY A 6 -0.22 0.45 4.62
C GLY A 6 -0.44 0.64 6.14
N ARG A 7 -1.64 1.04 6.56
CA ARG A 7 -2.00 1.14 7.99
C ARG A 7 -2.03 -0.23 8.68
N ASN A 8 -2.58 -1.25 8.01
CA ASN A 8 -2.59 -2.62 8.52
C ASN A 8 -1.17 -3.19 8.66
N LEU A 9 -0.31 -2.93 7.68
CA LEU A 9 1.12 -3.23 7.73
C LEU A 9 1.77 -2.63 8.98
N MET A 10 1.58 -1.32 9.20
CA MET A 10 2.13 -0.63 10.38
C MET A 10 1.67 -1.22 11.71
N ASN A 11 0.41 -1.64 11.81
CA ASN A 11 -0.13 -2.24 13.03
C ASN A 11 0.43 -3.63 13.32
N LYS A 12 0.71 -4.41 12.28
CA LYS A 12 1.21 -5.79 12.42
C LYS A 12 2.73 -5.91 12.52
N VAL A 13 3.49 -4.86 12.18
CA VAL A 13 4.95 -4.84 12.30
C VAL A 13 5.44 -4.11 13.55
N ARG A 14 6.62 -4.52 14.04
CA ARG A 14 7.27 -3.90 15.21
C ARG A 14 7.60 -2.43 14.93
N VAL A 15 7.51 -1.58 15.96
CA VAL A 15 7.73 -0.12 15.84
C VAL A 15 9.08 0.22 15.18
N LYS A 16 10.12 -0.56 15.49
CA LYS A 16 11.48 -0.39 14.94
C LYS A 16 11.53 -0.61 13.42
N ASP A 17 10.76 -1.56 12.91
CA ASP A 17 10.76 -1.96 11.50
C ASP A 17 9.77 -1.14 10.65
N ARG A 18 8.78 -0.47 11.27
CA ARG A 18 7.74 0.30 10.57
C ARG A 18 8.30 1.24 9.50
N LYS A 19 9.37 1.97 9.82
CA LYS A 19 9.95 2.96 8.90
C LYS A 19 10.53 2.28 7.65
N ALA A 20 11.22 1.15 7.84
CA ALA A 20 11.79 0.36 6.74
C ALA A 20 10.69 -0.27 5.89
N VAL A 21 9.72 -0.94 6.54
CA VAL A 21 8.58 -1.60 5.86
C VAL A 21 7.78 -0.62 5.01
N ILE A 22 7.46 0.56 5.54
CA ILE A 22 6.72 1.59 4.77
C ILE A 22 7.56 2.11 3.60
N SER A 23 8.85 2.37 3.82
CA SER A 23 9.73 2.87 2.76
C SER A 23 9.82 1.89 1.60
N ASP A 24 9.91 0.60 1.92
CA ASP A 24 9.96 -0.47 0.93
C ASP A 24 8.61 -0.63 0.20
N PHE A 25 7.51 -0.62 0.96
CA PHE A 25 6.15 -0.66 0.38
C PHE A 25 5.84 0.56 -0.51
N LYS A 26 6.42 1.73 -0.22
CA LYS A 26 6.32 2.92 -1.09
C LYS A 26 6.99 2.71 -2.46
N GLN A 27 7.97 1.82 -2.58
CA GLN A 27 8.56 1.50 -3.89
C GLN A 27 7.55 0.76 -4.79
N VAL A 28 6.80 -0.18 -4.23
CA VAL A 28 5.71 -0.89 -4.93
C VAL A 28 4.68 0.12 -5.46
N HIS A 29 4.38 1.13 -4.65
CA HIS A 29 3.45 2.20 -4.99
C HIS A 29 3.97 3.17 -6.06
N ARG A 30 5.29 3.39 -6.13
CA ARG A 30 5.92 4.28 -7.11
C ARG A 30 6.23 3.61 -8.44
N ALA A 31 5.99 2.31 -8.57
CA ALA A 31 6.22 1.60 -9.82
C ALA A 31 5.40 2.22 -10.98
N ALA A 32 6.04 2.28 -12.16
CA ALA A 32 5.43 2.88 -13.36
C ALA A 32 4.40 1.94 -14.02
N ASN A 33 4.73 0.64 -14.04
CA ASN A 33 3.97 -0.41 -14.71
C ASN A 33 3.55 -1.50 -13.73
N ARG A 34 2.52 -2.27 -14.11
CA ARG A 34 2.03 -3.41 -13.33
C ARG A 34 3.13 -4.44 -13.06
N GLU A 35 3.90 -4.81 -14.08
CA GLU A 35 4.99 -5.77 -13.98
C GLU A 35 6.08 -5.30 -13.01
N ALA A 36 6.45 -4.02 -13.07
CA ALA A 36 7.40 -3.42 -12.14
C ALA A 36 6.88 -3.40 -10.70
N ALA A 37 5.57 -3.20 -10.51
CA ALA A 37 4.94 -3.25 -9.21
C ALA A 37 4.89 -4.67 -8.65
N GLU A 38 4.61 -5.68 -9.49
CA GLU A 38 4.66 -7.09 -9.13
C GLU A 38 6.08 -7.52 -8.72
N LEU A 39 7.09 -7.10 -9.47
CA LEU A 39 8.48 -7.39 -9.16
C LEU A 39 8.88 -6.78 -7.81
N LYS A 40 8.55 -5.50 -7.58
CA LYS A 40 8.81 -4.83 -6.30
C LYS A 40 8.01 -5.42 -5.14
N LEU A 41 6.78 -5.87 -5.39
CA LEU A 41 5.97 -6.57 -4.40
C LEU A 41 6.60 -7.91 -4.01
N ASN A 42 7.16 -8.63 -4.99
CA ASN A 42 7.85 -9.90 -4.75
C ASN A 42 9.17 -9.69 -4.01
N GLU A 43 9.92 -8.64 -4.33
CA GLU A 43 11.15 -8.23 -3.61
C GLU A 43 10.84 -7.87 -2.14
N PHE A 44 9.78 -7.07 -1.92
CA PHE A 44 9.25 -6.77 -0.59
C PHE A 44 8.83 -8.04 0.16
N ALA A 45 8.11 -8.94 -0.52
CA ALA A 45 7.70 -10.20 0.04
C ALA A 45 8.92 -11.01 0.47
N ASN A 46 9.93 -11.17 -0.37
CA ASN A 46 11.12 -11.94 -0.05
C ASN A 46 11.91 -11.37 1.15
N ASN A 47 12.07 -10.04 1.21
CA ASN A 47 12.76 -9.36 2.30
C ASN A 47 12.06 -9.54 3.65
N TRP A 48 10.73 -9.44 3.67
CA TRP A 48 9.95 -9.46 4.91
C TRP A 48 9.27 -10.79 5.21
N HIS A 49 9.34 -11.77 4.30
CA HIS A 49 8.72 -13.09 4.48
C HIS A 49 9.37 -13.85 5.63
N GLN A 50 10.69 -13.71 5.82
CA GLN A 50 11.39 -14.35 6.93
C GLN A 50 10.97 -13.78 8.29
N THR A 51 10.78 -12.47 8.39
CA THR A 51 10.43 -11.79 9.64
C THR A 51 8.92 -11.83 9.93
N TYR A 52 8.09 -11.69 8.90
CA TYR A 52 6.63 -11.55 9.01
C TYR A 52 5.88 -12.44 7.98
N PRO A 53 6.04 -13.78 8.03
CA PRO A 53 5.52 -14.69 6.99
C PRO A 53 4.00 -14.61 6.84
N LYS A 54 3.27 -14.49 7.96
CA LYS A 54 1.81 -14.42 7.98
C LYS A 54 1.28 -13.11 7.36
N LEU A 55 2.01 -12.01 7.55
CA LEU A 55 1.66 -10.71 7.00
C LEU A 55 1.85 -10.69 5.48
N ILE A 56 2.97 -11.24 5.01
CA ILE A 56 3.26 -11.33 3.57
C ILE A 56 2.29 -12.27 2.87
N LYS A 57 1.93 -13.40 3.48
CA LYS A 57 0.91 -14.30 2.95
C LYS A 57 -0.47 -13.64 2.82
N ASP A 58 -0.88 -12.88 3.82
CA ASP A 58 -2.13 -12.10 3.81
C ASP A 58 -2.08 -11.02 2.71
N LEU A 59 -0.92 -10.38 2.53
CA LEU A 59 -0.69 -9.36 1.51
C LEU A 59 -0.77 -9.91 0.08
N LEU A 60 -0.09 -11.03 -0.19
CA LEU A 60 -0.08 -11.68 -1.50
C LEU A 60 -1.44 -12.29 -1.86
N LYS A 61 -2.24 -12.69 -0.85
CA LYS A 61 -3.58 -13.23 -1.07
C LYS A 61 -4.59 -12.14 -1.48
N MET A 62 -4.27 -10.85 -1.32
CA MET A 62 -5.19 -9.77 -1.71
C MET A 62 -5.19 -9.58 -3.24
N PRO A 63 -6.27 -9.97 -3.96
CA PRO A 63 -6.32 -9.90 -5.42
C PRO A 63 -6.33 -8.47 -5.94
N ASN A 64 -6.77 -7.51 -5.12
CA ASN A 64 -7.05 -6.15 -5.56
C ASN A 64 -5.88 -5.18 -5.28
N LEU A 65 -4.70 -5.69 -4.91
CA LEU A 65 -3.58 -4.85 -4.50
C LEU A 65 -3.07 -3.98 -5.65
N LEU A 66 -3.11 -4.48 -6.89
CA LEU A 66 -2.55 -3.81 -8.08
C LEU A 66 -3.60 -3.13 -8.96
N THR A 67 -4.88 -3.19 -8.59
CA THR A 67 -5.99 -2.58 -9.37
C THR A 67 -5.80 -1.09 -9.63
N PHE A 68 -5.04 -0.39 -8.77
CA PHE A 68 -4.73 1.02 -8.96
C PHE A 68 -3.85 1.31 -10.19
N MET A 69 -3.14 0.31 -10.71
CA MET A 69 -2.30 0.43 -11.91
C MET A 69 -3.13 0.60 -13.18
N ASP A 70 -4.39 0.18 -13.16
CA ASP A 70 -5.33 0.36 -14.29
C ASP A 70 -5.65 1.84 -14.54
N PHE A 71 -5.53 2.68 -13.50
CA PHE A 71 -5.77 4.11 -13.60
C PHE A 71 -4.55 4.85 -14.16
N PRO A 72 -4.74 5.97 -14.88
CA PRO A 72 -3.64 6.78 -15.39
C PRO A 72 -2.81 7.40 -14.24
N PRO A 73 -1.49 7.58 -14.44
CA PRO A 73 -0.55 8.00 -13.39
C PRO A 73 -0.90 9.33 -12.74
N ALA A 74 -1.54 10.25 -13.49
CA ALA A 74 -2.02 11.53 -12.99
C ALA A 74 -3.07 11.39 -11.86
N ILE A 75 -3.91 10.35 -11.93
CA ILE A 75 -4.97 10.11 -10.93
C ILE A 75 -4.46 9.21 -9.81
N ARG A 76 -3.45 8.35 -10.09
CA ARG A 76 -2.86 7.45 -9.08
C ARG A 76 -2.48 8.22 -7.82
N GLN A 77 -1.76 9.34 -7.91
CA GLN A 77 -1.39 10.15 -6.73
C GLN A 77 -2.59 10.58 -5.88
N SER A 78 -3.71 10.95 -6.50
CA SER A 78 -4.95 11.34 -5.81
C SER A 78 -5.66 10.16 -5.16
N LEU A 79 -5.57 8.94 -5.71
CA LEU A 79 -6.13 7.72 -5.10
C LEU A 79 -5.49 7.37 -3.75
N TYR A 80 -4.30 7.91 -3.47
CA TYR A 80 -3.56 7.68 -2.24
C TYR A 80 -3.65 8.82 -1.24
N SER A 81 -4.09 9.99 -1.70
CA SER A 81 -4.30 11.12 -0.82
C SER A 81 -5.58 10.86 -0.03
N THR A 82 -5.44 10.51 1.24
CA THR A 82 -6.58 10.43 2.16
C THR A 82 -7.30 11.77 2.29
N ASN A 83 -6.64 12.86 1.90
CA ASN A 83 -7.15 14.22 1.98
C ASN A 83 -8.46 14.43 1.20
N LEU A 84 -8.64 13.85 0.01
CA LEU A 84 -9.89 14.05 -0.75
C LEU A 84 -11.09 13.37 -0.06
N ILE A 85 -10.91 12.12 0.36
CA ILE A 85 -11.97 11.31 0.97
C ILE A 85 -12.26 11.77 2.41
N GLU A 86 -11.22 12.13 3.18
CA GLU A 86 -11.38 12.70 4.52
C GLU A 86 -12.01 14.10 4.47
N ASN A 87 -11.63 14.94 3.50
CA ASN A 87 -12.24 16.26 3.34
C ASN A 87 -13.71 16.17 2.88
N PHE A 88 -14.04 15.24 1.98
CA PHE A 88 -15.42 14.97 1.58
C PHE A 88 -16.27 14.44 2.75
N ASN A 89 -15.74 13.48 3.53
CA ASN A 89 -16.41 12.99 4.74
C ASN A 89 -16.58 14.07 5.83
N LYS A 90 -15.61 14.97 5.97
CA LYS A 90 -15.73 16.15 6.84
C LYS A 90 -16.84 17.09 6.39
N HIS A 91 -17.01 17.29 5.09
CA HIS A 91 -18.09 18.10 4.52
C HIS A 91 -19.46 17.45 4.75
N LEU A 92 -19.59 16.14 4.50
CA LEU A 92 -20.84 15.40 4.71
C LEU A 92 -21.30 15.33 6.17
N LYS A 93 -20.38 15.31 7.14
CA LYS A 93 -20.72 15.33 8.57
C LYS A 93 -21.09 16.72 9.11
N ARG A 94 -20.90 17.77 8.31
CA ARG A 94 -21.18 19.17 8.69
C ARG A 94 -22.50 19.71 8.15
N THR A 95 -23.17 18.95 7.27
CA THR A 95 -24.54 19.22 6.79
C THR A 95 -25.50 18.36 7.59
#